data_AF-A0A355F7T1-F1
#
_entry.id   AF-A0A355F7T1-F1
#
_cell.length_a   1.000
_cell.length_b   1.000
_cell.length_c   1.000
_cell.angle_alpha   90.00
_cell.angle_beta   90.00
_cell.angle_gamma   90.00
#
_symmetry.space_group_name_H-M   'P 1'
#
loop_
_entity.id
_entity.type
_entity.pdbx_description
1 polymer ?
#
loop_
_entity_poly.entity_id
_entity_poly.type
_entity_poly.pdbx_seq_one_letter_code
_entity_poly.pdbx_strand_id
1 'polypeptide(L)'
;MAARRTTEPRPLPTFDPVPSARFGLEVLDRSKARRALIGRVAMWYWLADEADHEYTKDVDFAVPRASLPAILEILQQTGAEVLPLTIGGVHARVAQQGIRTDFIDRSSEEWGDLQPLYLDAIRAAEAQDDRFEGIPVAPPEHLVAMKLAAGTDKDERDAVRLLAKVQDLGVEATRDLVRRFLGPGLVGRFEEILRRAGHPQAKRAYSLGS
;
A
#
# COMPACT_ATOMS: atom_id res chain seq x y z
N MET A 1 -29.39 -13.49 -33.94
CA MET A 1 -29.14 -13.17 -32.51
C MET A 1 -28.25 -14.25 -31.93
N ALA A 2 -27.02 -13.91 -31.52
CA ALA A 2 -26.10 -14.88 -30.95
C ALA A 2 -26.55 -15.29 -29.53
N ALA A 3 -26.58 -16.59 -29.25
CA ALA A 3 -26.94 -17.13 -27.94
C ALA A 3 -25.95 -16.62 -26.88
N ARG A 4 -26.46 -15.95 -25.84
CA ARG A 4 -25.68 -15.56 -24.67
C ARG A 4 -25.20 -16.85 -23.99
N ARG A 5 -23.88 -17.06 -23.95
CA ARG A 5 -23.26 -18.09 -23.11
C ARG A 5 -23.69 -17.82 -21.67
N THR A 6 -24.54 -18.68 -21.12
CA THR A 6 -24.74 -18.84 -19.68
C THR A 6 -23.51 -19.58 -19.14
N THR A 7 -22.37 -18.90 -19.09
CA THR A 7 -21.25 -19.38 -18.31
C THR A 7 -21.59 -19.13 -16.85
N GLU A 8 -21.82 -20.19 -16.10
CA GLU A 8 -21.70 -20.13 -14.64
C GLU A 8 -20.42 -19.36 -14.30
N PRO A 9 -20.47 -18.41 -13.36
CA PRO A 9 -19.30 -17.64 -12.98
C PRO A 9 -18.23 -18.63 -12.50
N ARG A 10 -17.20 -18.83 -13.33
CA ARG A 10 -16.00 -19.55 -12.88
C ARG A 10 -15.49 -18.77 -11.67
N PRO A 11 -15.26 -19.41 -10.52
CA PRO A 11 -14.62 -18.72 -9.41
C PRO A 11 -13.33 -18.11 -9.94
N LEU A 12 -13.22 -16.79 -9.84
CA LEU A 12 -12.00 -16.10 -10.22
C LEU A 12 -10.89 -16.66 -9.33
N PRO A 13 -9.68 -16.94 -9.87
CA PRO A 13 -8.58 -17.39 -9.04
C PRO A 13 -8.36 -16.34 -7.93
N THR A 14 -8.57 -16.75 -6.69
CA THR A 14 -8.20 -16.01 -5.49
C THR A 14 -6.68 -15.90 -5.50
N PHE A 15 -6.17 -14.67 -5.58
CA PHE A 15 -4.74 -14.43 -5.41
C PHE A 15 -4.37 -14.75 -3.97
N ASP A 16 -3.55 -15.78 -3.76
CA ASP A 16 -2.92 -16.04 -2.47
C ASP A 16 -1.66 -15.16 -2.35
N PRO A 17 -1.62 -14.20 -1.39
CA PRO A 17 -0.49 -13.32 -1.23
C PRO A 17 0.72 -14.03 -0.58
N VAL A 18 0.53 -15.16 0.10
CA VAL A 18 1.56 -15.78 0.95
C VAL A 18 2.83 -16.17 0.16
N PRO A 19 2.75 -16.82 -1.02
CA PRO A 19 3.95 -17.12 -1.81
C PRO A 19 4.74 -15.87 -2.21
N SER A 20 4.04 -14.81 -2.63
CA SER A 20 4.67 -13.55 -3.04
C SER A 20 5.25 -12.80 -1.84
N ALA A 21 4.60 -12.87 -0.68
CA ALA A 21 5.08 -12.28 0.57
C ALA A 21 6.35 -12.98 1.06
N ARG A 22 6.39 -14.32 1.04
CA ARG A 22 7.57 -15.11 1.42
C ARG A 22 8.75 -14.87 0.48
N PHE A 23 8.49 -14.83 -0.83
CA PHE A 23 9.51 -14.46 -1.81
C PHE A 23 10.08 -13.07 -1.53
N GLY A 24 9.22 -12.07 -1.31
CA GLY A 24 9.64 -10.73 -0.95
C GLY A 24 10.45 -10.68 0.34
N LEU A 25 10.02 -11.40 1.38
CA LEU A 25 10.71 -11.49 2.66
C LEU A 25 12.12 -12.07 2.50
N GLU A 26 12.28 -13.16 1.72
CA GLU A 26 13.59 -13.76 1.46
C GLU A 26 14.54 -12.76 0.78
N VAL A 27 14.06 -12.05 -0.24
CA VAL A 27 14.86 -11.02 -0.95
C VAL A 27 15.28 -9.91 0.02
N LEU A 28 14.36 -9.45 0.88
CA LEU A 28 14.60 -8.37 1.83
C LEU A 28 15.52 -8.79 2.99
N ASP A 29 15.45 -10.04 3.44
CA ASP A 29 16.36 -10.59 4.45
C ASP A 29 17.79 -10.71 3.91
N ARG A 30 17.93 -11.25 2.70
CA ARG A 30 19.24 -11.41 2.06
C ARG A 30 19.90 -10.07 1.73
N SER A 31 19.11 -9.08 1.33
CA SER A 31 19.59 -7.71 1.08
C SER A 31 19.74 -6.87 2.36
N LYS A 32 19.29 -7.38 3.52
CA LYS A 32 19.23 -6.65 4.80
C LYS A 32 18.46 -5.33 4.71
N ALA A 33 17.49 -5.27 3.81
CA ALA A 33 16.69 -4.08 3.60
C ALA A 33 15.68 -3.90 4.74
N ARG A 34 15.59 -2.67 5.24
CA ARG A 34 14.45 -2.24 6.07
C ARG A 34 13.18 -2.26 5.23
N ARG A 35 12.04 -2.57 5.84
CA ARG A 35 10.82 -2.87 5.07
C ARG A 35 9.54 -2.61 5.85
N ALA A 36 8.46 -2.37 5.09
CA ALA A 36 7.11 -2.52 5.59
C ALA A 36 6.21 -3.09 4.49
N LEU A 37 5.29 -3.97 4.85
CA LEU A 37 4.18 -4.36 3.98
C LEU A 37 3.24 -3.16 3.82
N ILE A 38 2.95 -2.81 2.58
CA ILE A 38 2.05 -1.73 2.20
C ILE A 38 1.00 -2.24 1.19
N GLY A 39 0.29 -1.32 0.54
CA GLY A 39 -0.64 -1.67 -0.52
C GLY A 39 -1.85 -2.46 -0.02
N ARG A 40 -2.47 -3.26 -0.90
CA ARG A 40 -3.74 -3.93 -0.58
C ARG A 40 -3.59 -5.07 0.40
N VAL A 41 -2.51 -5.82 0.33
CA VAL A 41 -2.26 -6.92 1.28
C VAL A 41 -2.08 -6.38 2.70
N ALA A 42 -1.42 -5.22 2.87
CA ALA A 42 -1.39 -4.54 4.16
C ALA A 42 -2.79 -4.09 4.62
N MET A 43 -3.64 -3.63 3.70
CA MET A 43 -5.02 -3.28 4.07
C MET A 43 -5.82 -4.51 4.52
N TRP A 44 -5.64 -5.67 3.89
CA TRP A 44 -6.32 -6.91 4.28
C TRP A 44 -6.01 -7.29 5.74
N TYR A 45 -4.79 -7.02 6.21
CA TYR A 45 -4.41 -7.21 7.61
C TYR A 45 -5.27 -6.38 8.58
N TRP A 46 -5.60 -5.14 8.22
CA TRP A 46 -6.36 -4.22 9.07
C TRP A 46 -7.88 -4.35 8.91
N LEU A 47 -8.35 -4.95 7.81
CA LEU A 47 -9.77 -5.12 7.52
C LEU A 47 -10.24 -6.48 8.03
N ALA A 48 -11.00 -6.48 9.13
CA ALA A 48 -11.44 -7.70 9.79
C ALA A 48 -12.40 -8.58 8.94
N ASP A 49 -13.17 -7.98 8.04
CA ASP A 49 -14.10 -8.69 7.17
C ASP A 49 -13.45 -8.99 5.81
N GLU A 50 -13.36 -10.27 5.44
CA GLU A 50 -12.84 -10.69 4.12
C GLU A 50 -13.66 -10.14 2.95
N ALA A 51 -14.95 -9.81 3.16
CA ALA A 51 -15.76 -9.16 2.14
C ALA A 51 -15.21 -7.77 1.72
N ASP A 52 -14.36 -7.18 2.55
CA ASP A 52 -13.69 -5.91 2.30
C ASP A 52 -12.33 -6.04 1.63
N HIS A 53 -11.87 -7.27 1.41
CA HIS A 53 -10.60 -7.56 0.77
C HIS A 53 -10.74 -7.42 -0.74
N GLU A 54 -10.48 -6.22 -1.24
CA GLU A 54 -10.42 -6.01 -2.68
C GLU A 54 -9.27 -6.80 -3.30
N TYR A 55 -9.58 -7.48 -4.41
CA TYR A 55 -8.62 -8.27 -5.17
C TYR A 55 -7.35 -7.47 -5.52
N THR A 56 -6.21 -8.12 -5.36
CA THR A 56 -4.90 -7.65 -5.79
C THR A 56 -4.13 -8.78 -6.47
N LYS A 57 -3.01 -8.47 -7.14
CA LYS A 57 -2.22 -9.46 -7.88
C LYS A 57 -0.78 -9.57 -7.37
N ASP A 58 -0.40 -8.71 -6.46
CA ASP A 58 0.96 -8.43 -6.03
C ASP A 58 0.99 -8.17 -4.53
N VAL A 59 2.18 -8.32 -3.96
CA VAL A 59 2.50 -7.93 -2.59
C VAL A 59 3.45 -6.74 -2.66
N ASP A 60 3.07 -5.64 -2.00
CA ASP A 60 3.81 -4.40 -2.02
C ASP A 60 4.65 -4.22 -0.76
N PHE A 61 5.95 -3.93 -0.92
CA PHE A 61 6.85 -3.58 0.17
C PHE A 61 7.35 -2.14 0.01
N ALA A 62 7.24 -1.33 1.05
CA ALA A 62 8.01 -0.10 1.16
C ALA A 62 9.46 -0.44 1.49
N VAL A 63 10.43 0.12 0.75
CA VAL A 63 11.87 -0.06 0.98
C VAL A 63 12.62 1.27 0.87
N PRO A 64 13.76 1.46 1.57
CA PRO A 64 14.61 2.61 1.32
C PRO A 64 15.25 2.54 -0.07
N ARG A 65 15.32 3.67 -0.80
CA ARG A 65 16.01 3.76 -2.11
C ARG A 65 17.42 3.20 -2.10
N ALA A 66 18.16 3.46 -1.02
CA ALA A 66 19.52 2.97 -0.83
C ALA A 66 19.64 1.44 -0.84
N SER A 67 18.54 0.71 -0.61
CA SER A 67 18.50 -0.75 -0.59
C SER A 67 18.26 -1.35 -1.99
N LEU A 68 17.76 -0.57 -2.95
CA LEU A 68 17.41 -1.07 -4.29
C LEU A 68 18.57 -1.77 -5.02
N PRO A 69 19.83 -1.28 -4.98
CA PRO A 69 20.94 -1.99 -5.61
C PRO A 69 21.14 -3.41 -5.07
N ALA A 70 21.07 -3.59 -3.75
CA ALA A 70 21.20 -4.90 -3.11
C ALA A 70 20.00 -5.80 -3.41
N ILE A 71 18.78 -5.24 -3.40
CA ILE A 71 17.56 -5.98 -3.80
C ILE A 71 17.68 -6.49 -5.24
N LEU A 72 18.13 -5.64 -6.16
CA LEU A 72 18.33 -6.00 -7.57
C LEU A 72 19.36 -7.12 -7.75
N GLU A 73 20.48 -7.07 -7.04
CA GLU A 73 21.51 -8.12 -7.07
C GLU A 73 20.93 -9.47 -6.64
N ILE A 74 20.12 -9.51 -5.58
CA ILE A 74 19.46 -10.73 -5.13
C ILE A 74 18.43 -11.22 -6.16
N LEU A 75 17.60 -10.33 -6.71
CA LEU A 75 16.57 -10.69 -7.70
C LEU A 75 17.16 -11.29 -8.99
N GLN A 76 18.34 -10.83 -9.42
CA GLN A 76 19.05 -11.41 -10.57
C GLN A 76 19.41 -12.89 -10.35
N GLN A 77 19.52 -13.34 -9.10
CA GLN A 77 19.85 -14.72 -8.73
C GLN A 77 18.61 -15.62 -8.59
N THR A 78 17.40 -15.06 -8.57
CA THR A 78 16.15 -15.82 -8.36
C THR A 78 15.46 -16.24 -9.66
N GLY A 79 15.99 -15.83 -10.82
CA GLY A 79 15.33 -16.03 -12.12
C GLY A 79 14.04 -15.24 -12.28
N ALA A 80 13.83 -14.20 -11.47
CA ALA A 80 12.68 -13.31 -11.60
C ALA A 80 12.83 -12.38 -12.80
N GLU A 81 11.72 -12.11 -13.48
CA GLU A 81 11.62 -10.95 -14.37
C GLU A 81 11.54 -9.70 -13.49
N VAL A 82 12.43 -8.74 -13.74
CA VAL A 82 12.52 -7.49 -12.96
C VAL A 82 12.23 -6.31 -13.87
N LEU A 83 11.25 -5.49 -13.49
CA LEU A 83 10.82 -4.31 -14.23
C LEU A 83 10.83 -3.08 -13.32
N PRO A 84 11.30 -1.91 -13.79
CA PRO A 84 11.19 -0.68 -13.01
C PRO A 84 9.73 -0.24 -12.87
N LEU A 85 9.39 0.29 -11.70
CA LEU A 85 8.08 0.90 -11.44
C LEU A 85 8.10 2.39 -11.78
N THR A 86 7.02 2.91 -12.37
CA THR A 86 6.88 4.35 -12.69
C THR A 86 6.91 5.23 -11.44
N ILE A 87 6.47 4.67 -10.33
CA ILE A 87 6.40 5.35 -9.04
C ILE A 87 7.71 5.29 -8.23
N GLY A 88 8.76 4.68 -8.78
CA GLY A 88 9.98 4.36 -8.05
C GLY A 88 9.96 2.93 -7.52
N GLY A 89 11.11 2.26 -7.58
CA GLY A 89 11.27 0.88 -7.15
C GLY A 89 11.21 -0.12 -8.30
N VAL A 90 11.00 -1.39 -7.97
CA VAL A 90 11.03 -2.50 -8.93
C VAL A 90 9.94 -3.52 -8.66
N HIS A 91 9.33 -4.01 -9.75
CA HIS A 91 8.45 -5.17 -9.78
C HIS A 91 9.28 -6.42 -10.05
N ALA A 92 9.06 -7.47 -9.26
CA ALA A 92 9.63 -8.79 -9.45
C ALA A 92 8.53 -9.82 -9.72
N ARG A 93 8.71 -10.63 -10.77
CA ARG A 93 7.75 -11.65 -11.17
C ARG A 93 8.43 -13.00 -11.45
N VAL A 94 7.90 -14.06 -10.85
CA VAL A 94 8.26 -15.45 -11.18
C VAL A 94 7.03 -16.15 -11.75
N ALA A 95 6.85 -16.06 -13.07
CA ALA A 95 5.60 -16.43 -13.74
C ALA A 95 5.16 -17.88 -13.48
N GLN A 96 6.10 -18.82 -13.44
CA GLN A 96 5.82 -20.24 -13.20
C GLN A 96 5.31 -20.53 -11.79
N GLN A 97 5.60 -19.65 -10.83
CA GLN A 97 5.22 -19.79 -9.42
C GLN A 97 4.07 -18.85 -9.03
N GLY A 98 3.56 -18.04 -9.98
CA GLY A 98 2.52 -17.05 -9.70
C GLY A 98 2.97 -15.88 -8.82
N ILE A 99 4.28 -15.75 -8.55
CA ILE A 99 4.83 -14.73 -7.66
C ILE A 99 4.86 -13.37 -8.34
N ARG A 100 4.41 -12.35 -7.62
CA ARG A 100 4.40 -10.94 -8.00
C ARG A 100 4.64 -10.08 -6.77
N THR A 101 5.76 -9.37 -6.75
CA THR A 101 6.18 -8.59 -5.57
C THR A 101 6.76 -7.27 -6.01
N ASP A 102 6.31 -6.19 -5.38
CA ASP A 102 6.77 -4.83 -5.64
C ASP A 102 7.65 -4.36 -4.48
N PHE A 103 8.82 -3.80 -4.80
CA PHE A 103 9.72 -3.16 -3.86
C PHE A 103 9.75 -1.67 -4.16
N ILE A 104 8.99 -0.88 -3.41
CA ILE A 104 8.65 0.50 -3.71
C ILE A 104 9.42 1.44 -2.77
N ASP A 105 10.23 2.34 -3.33
CA ASP A 105 10.92 3.39 -2.56
C ASP A 105 10.32 4.78 -2.72
N ARG A 106 9.38 4.92 -3.66
CA ARG A 106 8.68 6.17 -4.00
C ARG A 106 9.54 7.36 -4.39
N SER A 107 10.78 7.12 -4.82
CA SER A 107 11.58 8.17 -5.47
C SER A 107 11.23 8.23 -6.96
N SER A 108 10.29 9.11 -7.30
CA SER A 108 9.88 9.36 -8.69
C SER A 108 10.10 10.81 -9.05
N GLU A 109 10.85 11.06 -10.12
CA GLU A 109 11.05 12.42 -10.66
C GLU A 109 9.75 12.96 -11.28
N GLU A 110 8.96 12.08 -11.92
CA GLU A 110 7.72 12.44 -12.60
C GLU A 110 6.57 12.66 -11.60
N TRP A 111 6.46 11.80 -10.58
CA TRP A 111 5.31 11.77 -9.66
C TRP A 111 5.60 12.40 -8.29
N GLY A 112 6.77 13.04 -8.15
CA GLY A 112 7.25 13.63 -6.90
C GLY A 112 7.84 12.60 -5.94
N ASP A 113 8.74 13.10 -5.08
CA ASP A 113 9.43 12.30 -4.10
C ASP A 113 8.60 12.14 -2.82
N LEU A 114 8.04 10.94 -2.64
CA LEU A 114 7.30 10.56 -1.42
C LEU A 114 8.11 9.60 -0.53
N GLN A 115 9.41 9.45 -0.80
CA GLN A 115 10.29 8.65 0.03
C GLN A 115 10.22 9.02 1.51
N PRO A 116 10.13 10.31 1.94
CA PRO A 116 10.01 10.64 3.35
C PRO A 116 8.79 9.98 4.04
N LEU A 117 7.64 9.90 3.37
CA LEU A 117 6.45 9.22 3.88
C LEU A 117 6.68 7.71 3.99
N TYR A 118 7.33 7.11 3.00
CA TYR A 118 7.59 5.67 2.97
C TYR A 118 8.63 5.26 4.03
N LEU A 119 9.68 6.05 4.23
CA LEU A 119 10.65 5.84 5.30
C LEU A 119 10.02 5.99 6.69
N ASP A 120 9.09 6.93 6.85
CA ASP A 120 8.33 7.11 8.09
C ASP A 120 7.43 5.89 8.37
N ALA A 121 6.75 5.38 7.34
CA ALA A 121 5.93 4.17 7.44
C ALA A 121 6.76 2.92 7.77
N ILE A 122 7.94 2.76 7.17
CA ILE A 122 8.87 1.67 7.50
C ILE A 122 9.26 1.74 8.98
N ARG A 123 9.65 2.92 9.46
CA ARG A 123 10.01 3.11 10.87
C ARG A 123 8.84 2.81 11.80
N ALA A 124 7.64 3.25 11.46
CA ALA A 124 6.45 3.01 12.27
C ALA A 124 6.07 1.52 12.32
N ALA A 125 6.11 0.83 11.17
CA ALA A 125 5.86 -0.61 11.07
C ALA A 125 6.86 -1.44 11.90
N GLU A 126 8.15 -1.09 11.83
CA GLU A 126 9.21 -1.77 12.60
C GLU A 126 9.11 -1.52 14.11
N ALA A 127 8.46 -0.43 14.54
CA ALA A 127 8.32 -0.05 15.95
C ALA A 127 7.09 -0.66 16.65
N GLN A 128 6.16 -1.27 15.91
CA GLN A 128 4.98 -1.95 16.44
C GLN A 128 5.08 -3.47 16.26
N ASP A 129 4.16 -4.23 16.85
CA ASP A 129 4.16 -5.70 16.82
C ASP A 129 3.33 -6.30 15.68
N ASP A 130 2.67 -5.47 14.86
CA ASP A 130 1.81 -5.93 13.77
C ASP A 130 2.60 -6.59 12.63
N ARG A 131 2.34 -7.88 12.41
CA ARG A 131 3.08 -8.71 11.44
C ARG A 131 2.13 -9.57 10.58
N PHE A 132 2.36 -9.57 9.28
CA PHE A 132 1.76 -10.53 8.33
C PHE A 132 2.85 -11.49 7.85
N GLU A 133 2.73 -12.79 8.13
CA GLU A 133 3.78 -13.79 7.81
C GLU A 133 5.18 -13.37 8.30
N GLY A 134 5.27 -12.70 9.46
CA GLY A 134 6.52 -12.19 10.02
C GLY A 134 7.01 -10.85 9.44
N ILE A 135 6.28 -10.26 8.49
CA ILE A 135 6.62 -8.98 7.85
C ILE A 135 5.97 -7.82 8.62
N PRO A 136 6.71 -6.78 9.02
CA PRO A 136 6.15 -5.54 9.58
C PRO A 136 5.08 -4.93 8.68
N VAL A 137 3.88 -4.71 9.21
CA VAL A 137 2.77 -4.11 8.46
C VAL A 137 2.74 -2.61 8.72
N ALA A 138 2.61 -1.81 7.66
CA ALA A 138 2.47 -0.36 7.82
C ALA A 138 1.19 -0.02 8.61
N PRO A 139 1.26 0.96 9.54
CA PRO A 139 0.08 1.42 10.25
C PRO A 139 -1.01 1.93 9.29
N PRO A 140 -2.29 1.79 9.64
CA PRO A 140 -3.40 2.17 8.77
C PRO A 140 -3.39 3.67 8.43
N GLU A 141 -2.89 4.53 9.32
CA GLU A 141 -2.74 5.98 9.09
C GLU A 141 -1.76 6.27 7.94
N HIS A 142 -0.63 5.56 7.90
CA HIS A 142 0.33 5.68 6.80
C HIS A 142 -0.25 5.14 5.50
N LEU A 143 -1.00 4.03 5.54
CA LEU A 143 -1.69 3.51 4.35
C LEU A 143 -2.67 4.55 3.79
N VAL A 144 -3.49 5.19 4.63
CA VAL A 144 -4.39 6.28 4.18
C VAL A 144 -3.59 7.43 3.56
N ALA A 145 -2.52 7.89 4.20
CA ALA A 145 -1.68 8.95 3.64
C ALA A 145 -1.10 8.56 2.27
N MET A 146 -0.59 7.33 2.11
CA MET A 146 -0.08 6.83 0.83
C MET A 146 -1.17 6.79 -0.26
N LYS A 147 -2.39 6.39 0.09
CA LYS A 147 -3.53 6.36 -0.83
C LYS A 147 -3.92 7.76 -1.31
N LEU A 148 -3.95 8.73 -0.40
CA LEU A 148 -4.20 10.13 -0.74
C LEU A 148 -3.12 10.70 -1.66
N ALA A 149 -1.86 10.32 -1.43
CA ALA A 149 -0.73 10.77 -2.22
C ALA A 149 -0.76 10.23 -3.67
N ALA A 150 -1.23 9.00 -3.86
CA ALA A 150 -1.42 8.41 -5.19
C ALA A 150 -2.53 9.11 -5.98
N GLY A 151 -3.59 9.56 -5.30
CA GLY A 151 -4.59 10.47 -5.85
C GLY A 151 -5.52 9.88 -6.92
N THR A 152 -5.48 8.57 -7.17
CA THR A 152 -6.36 7.88 -8.12
C THR A 152 -7.72 7.55 -7.50
N ASP A 153 -8.76 7.38 -8.33
CA ASP A 153 -10.09 6.97 -7.86
C ASP A 153 -10.08 5.64 -7.09
N LYS A 154 -9.20 4.72 -7.50
CA LYS A 154 -9.02 3.44 -6.83
C LYS A 154 -8.44 3.66 -5.43
N ASP A 155 -7.40 4.48 -5.32
CA ASP A 155 -6.74 4.73 -4.04
C ASP A 155 -7.62 5.54 -3.09
N GLU A 156 -8.43 6.47 -3.59
CA GLU A 156 -9.44 7.13 -2.77
C GLU A 156 -10.44 6.16 -2.16
N ARG A 157 -10.96 5.20 -2.95
CA ARG A 157 -11.89 4.19 -2.42
C ARG A 157 -11.22 3.32 -1.35
N ASP A 158 -9.96 2.96 -1.57
CA ASP A 158 -9.16 2.23 -0.59
C ASP A 158 -8.99 3.06 0.71
N ALA A 159 -8.73 4.37 0.60
CA ALA A 159 -8.66 5.28 1.76
C ALA A 159 -9.99 5.40 2.51
N VAL A 160 -11.12 5.59 1.80
CA VAL A 160 -12.46 5.62 2.39
C VAL A 160 -12.73 4.32 3.14
N ARG A 161 -12.36 3.17 2.58
CA ARG A 161 -12.57 1.86 3.22
C ARG A 161 -11.80 1.75 4.52
N LEU A 162 -10.52 2.11 4.54
CA LEU A 162 -9.72 2.10 5.78
C LEU A 162 -10.35 2.99 6.85
N LEU A 163 -10.68 4.23 6.48
CA LEU A 163 -11.27 5.21 7.40
C LEU A 163 -12.65 4.80 7.92
N ALA A 164 -13.44 4.06 7.15
CA ALA A 164 -14.77 3.63 7.57
C ALA A 164 -14.75 2.37 8.45
N LYS A 165 -13.71 1.52 8.32
CA LYS A 165 -13.77 0.13 8.81
C LYS A 165 -12.70 -0.26 9.80
N VAL A 166 -11.57 0.44 9.84
CA VAL A 166 -10.50 0.17 10.82
C VAL A 166 -10.85 0.92 12.11
N GLN A 167 -11.13 0.17 13.19
CA GLN A 167 -11.65 0.74 14.43
C GLN A 167 -10.65 1.63 15.16
N ASP A 168 -9.37 1.24 15.16
CA ASP A 168 -8.33 1.92 15.94
C ASP A 168 -7.52 2.94 15.12
N LEU A 169 -8.02 3.35 13.95
CA LEU A 169 -7.34 4.31 13.08
C LEU A 169 -7.36 5.72 13.70
N GLY A 170 -6.18 6.24 14.01
CA GLY A 170 -5.98 7.57 14.57
C GLY A 170 -6.17 8.69 13.53
N VAL A 171 -7.34 9.33 13.51
CA VAL A 171 -7.63 10.40 12.53
C VAL A 171 -6.74 11.64 12.72
N GLU A 172 -6.46 12.07 13.95
CA GLU A 172 -5.55 13.22 14.17
C GLU A 172 -4.11 12.87 13.74
N ALA A 173 -3.64 11.66 14.03
CA ALA A 173 -2.34 11.18 13.56
C ALA A 173 -2.30 11.13 12.01
N THR A 174 -3.35 10.63 11.36
CA THR A 174 -3.46 10.64 9.89
C THR A 174 -3.44 12.06 9.34
N ARG A 175 -4.16 12.99 9.97
CA ARG A 175 -4.17 14.42 9.58
C ARG A 175 -2.79 15.02 9.65
N ASP A 176 -2.03 14.71 10.70
CA ASP A 176 -0.67 15.20 10.89
C ASP A 176 0.29 14.60 9.85
N LEU A 177 0.16 13.31 9.52
CA LEU A 177 0.91 12.69 8.42
C LEU A 177 0.61 13.36 7.08
N VAL A 178 -0.67 13.57 6.75
CA VAL A 178 -1.09 14.24 5.51
C VAL A 178 -0.52 15.66 5.46
N ARG A 179 -0.66 16.44 6.53
CA ARG A 179 -0.13 17.81 6.58
C ARG A 179 1.40 17.83 6.42
N ARG A 180 2.09 16.91 7.10
CA ARG A 180 3.56 16.84 7.13
C ARG A 180 4.15 16.41 5.80
N PHE A 181 3.57 15.41 5.14
CA PHE A 181 4.18 14.78 3.96
C PHE A 181 3.53 15.20 2.64
N LEU A 182 2.24 15.52 2.62
CA LEU A 182 1.49 15.87 1.41
C LEU A 182 1.16 17.36 1.35
N GLY A 183 1.44 18.08 2.43
CA GLY A 183 1.20 19.51 2.57
C GLY A 183 -0.23 19.86 2.98
N PRO A 184 -0.46 21.13 3.36
CA PRO A 184 -1.77 21.59 3.85
C PRO A 184 -2.90 21.48 2.82
N GLY A 185 -2.58 21.53 1.52
CA GLY A 185 -3.57 21.45 0.44
C GLY A 185 -4.33 20.13 0.39
N LEU A 186 -3.71 19.02 0.82
CA LEU A 186 -4.34 17.69 0.83
C LEU A 186 -5.16 17.41 2.09
N VAL A 187 -5.07 18.26 3.11
CA VAL A 187 -5.91 18.13 4.31
C VAL A 187 -7.39 18.32 3.95
N GLY A 188 -7.72 19.24 3.04
CA GLY A 188 -9.10 19.42 2.58
C GLY A 188 -9.70 18.16 1.94
N ARG A 189 -8.91 17.49 1.10
CA ARG A 189 -9.30 16.21 0.46
C ARG A 189 -9.43 15.09 1.49
N PHE A 190 -8.54 15.04 2.48
CA PHE A 190 -8.66 14.11 3.60
C PHE A 190 -9.97 14.31 4.39
N GLU A 191 -10.34 15.55 4.73
CA GLU A 191 -11.61 15.84 5.42
C GLU A 191 -12.84 15.47 4.58
N GLU A 192 -12.77 15.64 3.25
CA GLU A 192 -13.82 15.20 2.35
C GLU A 192 -14.00 13.68 2.37
N ILE A 193 -12.89 12.94 2.32
CA ILE A 193 -12.88 11.48 2.37
C ILE A 193 -13.39 10.98 3.73
N LEU A 194 -13.02 11.63 4.84
CA LEU A 194 -13.58 11.34 6.17
C LEU A 194 -15.11 11.49 6.19
N ARG A 195 -15.65 12.56 5.58
CA ARG A 195 -17.09 12.75 5.48
C ARG A 195 -17.76 11.68 4.63
N ARG A 196 -17.16 11.32 3.48
CA ARG A 196 -17.65 10.22 2.62
C ARG A 196 -17.63 8.87 3.34
N ALA A 197 -16.65 8.66 4.22
CA ALA A 197 -16.56 7.49 5.08
C ALA A 197 -17.56 7.52 6.26
N GLY A 198 -18.28 8.63 6.48
CA GLY A 198 -19.17 8.79 7.63
C GLY A 198 -18.44 8.90 8.97
N HIS A 199 -17.16 9.27 8.97
CA HIS A 199 -16.34 9.24 10.17
C HIS A 199 -16.74 10.37 11.15
N PRO A 200 -16.96 10.10 12.45
CA PRO A 200 -17.45 11.10 13.41
C PRO A 200 -16.48 12.27 13.65
N GLN A 201 -15.18 12.04 13.41
CA GLN A 201 -14.13 13.06 13.56
C GLN A 201 -13.90 13.91 12.29
N ALA A 202 -14.76 13.78 11.28
CA ALA A 202 -14.66 14.59 10.06
C ALA A 202 -14.95 16.07 10.36
N LYS A 203 -14.03 16.96 10.00
CA LYS A 203 -14.22 18.41 10.14
C LYS A 203 -14.94 18.94 8.90
N ARG A 204 -15.73 20.03 9.03
CA ARG A 204 -16.26 20.72 7.84
C ARG A 204 -15.08 21.33 7.07
N ALA A 205 -15.13 21.30 5.74
CA ALA A 205 -14.20 22.10 4.95
C ALA A 205 -14.37 23.56 5.43
N TYR A 206 -13.27 24.18 5.86
CA TYR A 206 -13.31 25.58 6.27
C TYR A 206 -13.93 26.40 5.15
N SER A 207 -15.03 27.09 5.45
CA SER A 207 -15.32 28.37 4.82
C SER A 207 -14.12 29.26 5.11
N LEU A 208 -13.39 29.65 4.06
CA LEU A 208 -12.41 30.73 4.15
C LEU A 208 -13.07 31.91 4.88
N GLY A 209 -12.59 32.22 6.08
CA GLY A 209 -13.23 33.19 6.95
C GLY A 209 -12.33 33.56 8.11
N SER A 210 -11.30 34.35 7.83
CA SER A 210 -10.80 35.48 8.63
C SER A 210 -9.83 36.26 7.75
#